data_AF-A0A183EDQ7-F1
#
_entry.id   AF-A0A183EDQ7-F1
#
_cell.length_a   1.000
_cell.length_b   1.000
_cell.length_c   1.000
_cell.angle_alpha   90.00
_cell.angle_beta   90.00
_cell.angle_gamma   90.00
#
_symmetry.space_group_name_H-M   'P 1'
#
loop_
_entity.id
_entity.type
_entity.pdbx_description
1 polymer ?
#
loop_
_entity_poly.entity_id
_entity_poly.type
_entity_poly.pdbx_seq_one_letter_code
_entity_poly.pdbx_strand_id
1 'polypeptide(L)'
;MARRLSNAIVNRLTENCDDFICHPFANYAVQRILKCGFYPQACDYIIEQAILRNVLLLAQDKFGSYSVQAALSHASPALLNSLVTEIIDGYESDNRGRDALDVMLFNQYGNYVVQTLINVSMDVLADRRPGQQSWFTHVVDHVVKHASDLRKYTFGKKILQKLSECGVEFEIPLF
;
A
#
# COMPACT_ATOMS: atom_id res chain seq x y z
N MET A 1 0.90 11.46 -23.32
CA MET A 1 -0.53 11.84 -23.26
C MET A 1 -1.34 10.61 -22.84
N ALA A 2 -2.00 10.64 -21.67
CA ALA A 2 -2.77 9.51 -21.16
C ALA A 2 -4.06 9.34 -21.99
N ARG A 3 -4.22 8.23 -22.72
CA ARG A 3 -5.48 7.91 -23.41
C ARG A 3 -6.57 7.58 -22.39
N ARG A 4 -7.75 8.19 -22.54
CA ARG A 4 -8.97 7.88 -21.78
C ARG A 4 -9.54 6.55 -22.29
N LEU A 5 -9.98 5.70 -21.38
CA LEU A 5 -10.75 4.50 -21.71
C LEU A 5 -12.19 4.90 -22.03
N SER A 6 -12.91 4.10 -22.82
CA SER A 6 -14.34 4.34 -23.00
C SER A 6 -15.08 4.02 -21.70
N ASN A 7 -16.14 4.77 -21.40
CA ASN A 7 -16.93 4.55 -20.18
C ASN A 7 -17.52 3.14 -20.12
N ALA A 8 -17.87 2.54 -21.27
CA ALA A 8 -18.35 1.16 -21.32
C ALA A 8 -17.30 0.14 -20.83
N ILE A 9 -16.03 0.34 -21.21
CA ILE A 9 -14.93 -0.52 -20.74
C ILE A 9 -14.68 -0.30 -19.25
N VAL A 10 -14.69 0.95 -18.79
CA VAL A 10 -14.51 1.28 -17.37
C VAL A 10 -15.60 0.62 -16.52
N ASN A 11 -16.87 0.77 -16.89
CA ASN A 11 -17.98 0.16 -16.16
C ASN A 11 -17.84 -1.36 -16.06
N ARG A 12 -17.53 -2.03 -17.19
CA ARG A 12 -17.37 -3.49 -17.19
C ARG A 12 -16.19 -3.95 -16.33
N LEU A 13 -15.08 -3.21 -16.33
CA LEU A 13 -13.93 -3.50 -15.47
C LEU A 13 -14.26 -3.28 -13.99
N THR A 14 -14.99 -2.22 -13.66
CA THR A 14 -15.41 -1.88 -12.30
C THR A 14 -16.37 -2.91 -11.72
N GLU A 15 -17.38 -3.34 -12.49
CA GLU A 15 -18.38 -4.33 -12.06
C GLU A 15 -17.80 -5.74 -11.81
N ASN A 16 -16.66 -6.08 -12.40
CA ASN A 16 -16.03 -7.40 -12.27
C ASN A 16 -14.61 -7.27 -11.68
N CYS A 17 -14.38 -6.24 -10.86
CA CYS A 17 -13.03 -5.87 -10.42
C CYS A 17 -12.36 -6.96 -9.57
N ASP A 18 -13.13 -7.77 -8.83
CA ASP A 18 -12.62 -8.89 -8.03
C ASP A 18 -11.87 -9.92 -8.89
N ASP A 19 -12.41 -10.25 -10.07
CA ASP A 19 -11.80 -11.21 -11.00
C ASP A 19 -10.51 -10.65 -11.62
N PHE A 20 -10.39 -9.33 -11.70
CA PHE A 20 -9.31 -8.67 -12.45
C PHE A 20 -8.14 -8.23 -11.57
N ILE A 21 -8.36 -8.00 -10.28
CA ILE A 21 -7.36 -7.36 -9.42
C ILE A 21 -6.10 -8.20 -9.22
N CYS A 22 -6.25 -9.54 -9.21
CA CYS A 22 -5.16 -10.50 -9.13
C CYS A 22 -4.85 -11.18 -10.47
N HIS A 23 -5.54 -10.82 -11.55
CA HIS A 23 -5.34 -11.48 -12.84
C HIS A 23 -4.01 -11.02 -13.49
N PRO A 24 -3.17 -11.92 -14.06
CA PRO A 24 -1.83 -11.59 -14.57
C PRO A 24 -1.77 -10.43 -15.58
N PHE A 25 -2.84 -10.22 -16.34
CA PHE A 25 -2.93 -9.17 -17.36
C PHE A 25 -3.99 -8.11 -17.06
N ALA A 26 -5.09 -8.47 -16.38
CA ALA A 26 -6.22 -7.55 -16.20
C ALA A 26 -5.97 -6.59 -15.04
N ASN A 27 -5.08 -6.94 -14.10
CA ASN A 27 -4.65 -6.05 -13.03
C ASN A 27 -4.10 -4.72 -13.56
N TYR A 28 -3.46 -4.70 -14.74
CA TYR A 28 -2.97 -3.47 -15.35
C TYR A 28 -4.10 -2.50 -15.73
N ALA A 29 -5.26 -3.01 -16.13
CA ALA A 29 -6.43 -2.20 -16.45
C ALA A 29 -7.04 -1.61 -15.17
N VAL A 30 -7.12 -2.40 -14.09
CA VAL A 30 -7.57 -1.94 -12.76
C VAL A 30 -6.64 -0.83 -12.24
N GLN A 31 -5.33 -1.08 -12.24
CA GLN A 31 -4.33 -0.08 -11.88
C GLN A 31 -4.44 1.19 -12.73
N ARG A 32 -4.73 1.06 -14.02
CA ARG A 32 -4.88 2.20 -14.92
C ARG A 32 -6.05 3.08 -14.50
N ILE A 33 -7.18 2.48 -14.13
CA ILE A 33 -8.34 3.20 -13.61
C ILE A 33 -7.92 3.96 -12.34
N LEU A 34 -7.34 3.26 -11.36
CA LEU A 34 -6.88 3.83 -10.08
C LEU A 34 -5.92 5.01 -10.25
N LYS A 35 -4.98 4.94 -11.21
CA LYS A 35 -3.90 5.93 -11.39
C LYS A 35 -4.27 7.12 -12.26
N CYS A 36 -5.26 7.01 -13.15
CA CYS A 36 -5.45 8.00 -14.22
C CYS A 36 -6.18 9.28 -13.80
N GLY A 37 -6.87 9.28 -12.65
CA GLY A 37 -7.62 10.44 -12.15
C GLY A 37 -8.87 10.81 -12.96
N PHE A 38 -9.20 10.08 -14.03
CA PHE A 38 -10.35 10.39 -14.89
C PHE A 38 -11.67 9.77 -14.42
N TYR A 39 -11.63 8.78 -13.52
CA TYR A 39 -12.79 7.99 -13.10
C TYR A 39 -12.86 7.86 -11.58
N PRO A 40 -13.01 8.96 -10.83
CA PRO A 40 -12.98 8.92 -9.36
C PRO A 40 -14.02 7.97 -8.77
N GLN A 41 -15.24 7.93 -9.32
CA GLN A 41 -16.28 7.00 -8.83
C GLN A 41 -15.90 5.53 -9.06
N ALA A 42 -15.26 5.22 -10.18
CA ALA A 42 -14.79 3.85 -10.45
C ALA A 42 -13.62 3.48 -9.54
N CYS A 43 -12.72 4.43 -9.26
CA CYS A 43 -11.63 4.22 -8.30
C CYS A 43 -12.17 3.90 -6.91
N ASP A 44 -13.09 4.75 -6.41
CA ASP A 44 -13.68 4.59 -5.09
C ASP A 44 -14.42 3.25 -5.00
N TYR A 45 -15.23 2.90 -6.02
CA TYR A 45 -15.92 1.61 -6.08
C TYR A 45 -14.96 0.41 -6.07
N ILE A 46 -13.90 0.43 -6.87
CA ILE A 46 -12.92 -0.68 -6.90
C ILE A 46 -12.26 -0.84 -5.53
N ILE A 47 -11.89 0.26 -4.87
CA ILE A 47 -11.29 0.21 -3.54
C ILE A 47 -12.30 -0.35 -2.53
N GLU A 48 -13.53 0.14 -2.58
CA GLU A 48 -14.60 -0.27 -1.68
C GLU A 48 -15.12 -1.67 -1.91
N GLN A 49 -15.05 -2.25 -3.10
CA GLN A 49 -15.61 -3.57 -3.36
C GLN A 49 -14.52 -4.65 -3.35
N ALA A 50 -13.38 -4.42 -4.00
CA ALA A 50 -12.36 -5.44 -4.18
C ALA A 50 -11.18 -5.36 -3.20
N ILE A 51 -10.80 -4.15 -2.75
CA ILE A 51 -9.53 -3.96 -2.03
C ILE A 51 -9.72 -3.96 -0.52
N LEU A 52 -10.60 -3.10 -0.02
CA LEU A 52 -10.90 -3.04 1.40
C LEU A 52 -11.41 -4.41 1.90
N ARG A 53 -11.14 -4.71 3.17
CA ARG A 53 -11.26 -6.02 3.85
C ARG A 53 -10.38 -7.13 3.29
N ASN A 54 -9.61 -6.88 2.22
CA ASN A 54 -8.72 -7.85 1.58
C ASN A 54 -7.28 -7.33 1.48
N VAL A 55 -6.94 -6.19 2.10
CA VAL A 55 -5.64 -5.52 1.89
C VAL A 55 -4.46 -6.44 2.19
N LEU A 56 -4.47 -7.15 3.32
CA LEU A 56 -3.39 -8.07 3.70
C LEU A 56 -3.28 -9.27 2.74
N LEU A 57 -4.42 -9.80 2.28
CA LEU A 57 -4.44 -10.89 1.30
C LEU A 57 -3.83 -10.43 -0.03
N LEU A 58 -4.32 -9.31 -0.56
CA LEU A 58 -3.90 -8.76 -1.85
C LEU A 58 -2.45 -8.28 -1.83
N ALA A 59 -1.99 -7.71 -0.71
CA ALA A 59 -0.60 -7.28 -0.56
C ALA A 59 0.40 -8.43 -0.70
N GLN A 60 -0.02 -9.66 -0.38
CA GLN A 60 0.79 -10.86 -0.50
C GLN A 60 0.61 -11.57 -1.86
N ASP A 61 -0.32 -11.11 -2.70
CA ASP A 61 -0.48 -11.60 -4.06
C ASP A 61 0.46 -10.89 -5.04
N LYS A 62 1.01 -11.65 -6.00
CA LYS A 62 1.95 -11.12 -6.99
C LYS A 62 1.36 -9.97 -7.81
N PHE A 63 0.08 -10.04 -8.15
CA PHE A 63 -0.59 -9.07 -9.02
C PHE A 63 -1.45 -8.09 -8.21
N GLY A 64 -2.15 -8.60 -7.20
CA GLY A 64 -2.98 -7.82 -6.28
C GLY A 64 -2.17 -6.74 -5.54
N SER A 65 -0.92 -7.03 -5.19
CA SER A 65 -0.04 -6.07 -4.50
C SER A 65 0.17 -4.77 -5.28
N TYR A 66 0.17 -4.82 -6.62
CA TYR A 66 0.26 -3.61 -7.45
C TYR A 66 -1.01 -2.76 -7.38
N SER A 67 -2.17 -3.40 -7.26
CA SER A 67 -3.46 -2.72 -7.10
C SER A 67 -3.58 -2.08 -5.71
N VAL A 68 -3.11 -2.75 -4.65
CA VAL A 68 -3.02 -2.16 -3.31
C VAL A 68 -2.11 -0.94 -3.28
N GLN A 69 -0.92 -1.03 -3.90
CA GLN A 69 -0.01 0.13 -4.03
C GLN A 69 -0.69 1.29 -4.78
N ALA A 70 -1.37 1.00 -5.89
CA ALA A 70 -2.10 2.01 -6.66
C ALA A 70 -3.21 2.67 -5.85
N ALA A 71 -3.96 1.88 -5.08
CA ALA A 71 -5.00 2.38 -4.19
C ALA A 71 -4.41 3.28 -3.10
N LEU A 72 -3.35 2.85 -2.40
CA LEU A 72 -2.67 3.68 -1.40
C LEU A 72 -2.19 5.00 -2.00
N SER A 73 -1.64 5.01 -3.22
CA SER A 73 -1.13 6.23 -3.85
C SER A 73 -2.22 7.19 -4.34
N HIS A 74 -3.41 6.69 -4.72
CA HIS A 74 -4.39 7.49 -5.48
C HIS A 74 -5.81 7.53 -4.89
N ALA A 75 -6.07 6.80 -3.80
CA ALA A 75 -7.35 6.84 -3.12
C ALA A 75 -7.73 8.27 -2.68
N SER A 76 -9.03 8.53 -2.68
CA SER A 76 -9.62 9.70 -2.03
C SER A 76 -9.23 9.72 -0.54
N PRO A 77 -9.20 10.90 0.12
CA PRO A 77 -8.73 10.99 1.51
C PRO A 77 -9.48 10.07 2.49
N ALA A 78 -10.80 9.93 2.32
CA ALA A 78 -11.62 9.06 3.14
C ALA A 78 -11.24 7.57 2.97
N LEU A 79 -11.08 7.11 1.73
CA LEU A 79 -10.71 5.72 1.47
C LEU A 79 -9.26 5.43 1.80
N LEU A 80 -8.36 6.42 1.64
CA LEU A 80 -7.00 6.30 2.12
C LEU A 80 -6.98 6.05 3.63
N ASN A 81 -7.77 6.81 4.39
CA ASN A 81 -7.90 6.59 5.82
C ASN A 81 -8.36 5.16 6.12
N SER A 82 -9.42 4.68 5.46
CA SER A 82 -9.90 3.31 5.63
C SER A 82 -8.83 2.26 5.30
N LEU A 83 -8.08 2.42 4.20
CA LEU A 83 -7.01 1.51 3.80
C LEU A 83 -5.89 1.44 4.84
N VAL A 84 -5.45 2.61 5.35
CA VAL A 84 -4.37 2.67 6.33
C VAL A 84 -4.82 2.14 7.68
N THR A 85 -6.03 2.49 8.12
CA THR A 85 -6.63 1.93 9.35
C THR A 85 -6.75 0.41 9.26
N GLU A 86 -7.16 -0.14 8.11
CA GLU A 86 -7.21 -1.58 7.92
C GLU A 86 -5.82 -2.23 8.03
N ILE A 87 -4.78 -1.59 7.49
CA ILE A 87 -3.40 -2.10 7.61
C ILE A 87 -2.89 -2.09 9.05
N ILE A 88 -3.16 -1.01 9.80
CA ILE A 88 -2.60 -0.81 11.14
C ILE A 88 -3.38 -1.61 12.19
N ASP A 89 -4.72 -1.60 12.11
CA ASP A 89 -5.61 -2.10 13.18
C ASP A 89 -6.67 -3.10 12.68
N GLY A 90 -6.72 -3.39 11.38
CA GLY A 90 -7.79 -4.20 10.78
C GLY A 90 -7.60 -5.72 10.84
N TYR A 91 -6.45 -6.20 11.33
CA TYR A 91 -6.10 -7.61 11.35
C TYR A 91 -5.60 -8.05 12.72
N GLU A 92 -6.10 -9.20 13.19
CA GLU A 92 -5.56 -9.86 14.37
C GLU A 92 -4.14 -10.35 14.11
N SER A 93 -3.29 -10.28 15.14
CA SER A 93 -1.93 -10.83 15.05
C SER A 93 -1.97 -12.35 14.91
N ASP A 94 -1.02 -12.91 14.16
CA ASP A 94 -0.89 -14.36 14.00
C ASP A 94 -0.41 -15.04 15.31
N ASN A 95 -0.31 -16.37 15.29
CA ASN A 95 0.15 -17.17 16.45
C ASN A 95 1.58 -16.84 16.93
N ARG A 96 2.34 -16.05 16.17
CA ARG A 96 3.69 -15.58 16.51
C ARG A 96 3.69 -14.12 16.97
N GLY A 97 2.51 -13.51 17.14
CA GLY A 97 2.33 -12.11 17.51
C GLY A 97 2.68 -11.13 16.39
N ARG A 98 2.68 -11.56 15.12
CA ARG A 98 2.92 -10.67 13.98
C ARG A 98 1.60 -10.11 13.47
N ASP A 99 1.48 -8.81 13.38
CA ASP A 99 0.37 -8.14 12.72
C ASP A 99 0.56 -8.06 11.19
N ALA A 100 -0.37 -7.35 10.52
CA ALA A 100 -0.35 -7.18 9.07
C ALA A 100 0.91 -6.46 8.56
N LEU A 101 1.43 -5.46 9.29
CA LEU A 101 2.64 -4.75 8.89
C LEU A 101 3.85 -5.69 8.96
N ASP A 102 3.98 -6.46 10.03
CA ASP A 102 5.05 -7.45 10.20
C ASP A 102 4.99 -8.52 9.08
N VAL A 103 3.80 -9.01 8.76
CA VAL A 103 3.60 -10.00 7.69
C VAL A 103 3.96 -9.42 6.33
N MET A 104 3.47 -8.22 6.00
CA MET A 104 3.74 -7.59 4.69
C MET A 104 5.21 -7.20 4.54
N LEU A 105 5.84 -6.66 5.59
CA LEU A 105 7.22 -6.18 5.57
C LEU A 105 8.21 -7.27 5.13
N PHE A 106 7.99 -8.52 5.53
CA PHE A 106 8.84 -9.66 5.15
C PHE A 106 8.29 -10.50 3.99
N ASN A 107 7.16 -10.12 3.41
CA ASN A 107 6.60 -10.79 2.24
C ASN A 107 7.29 -10.32 0.94
N GLN A 108 7.50 -11.23 -0.02
CA GLN A 108 8.16 -10.97 -1.31
C GLN A 108 7.48 -9.88 -2.18
N TYR A 109 6.18 -9.66 -2.00
CA TYR A 109 5.39 -8.62 -2.66
C TYR A 109 4.91 -7.54 -1.68
N GLY A 110 4.51 -7.93 -0.47
CA GLY A 110 4.01 -7.03 0.56
C GLY A 110 5.01 -5.95 0.98
N ASN A 111 6.32 -6.21 0.89
CA ASN A 111 7.34 -5.20 1.22
C ASN A 111 7.24 -3.94 0.34
N TYR A 112 6.73 -4.06 -0.88
CA TYR A 112 6.49 -2.92 -1.78
C TYR A 112 5.24 -2.13 -1.38
N VAL A 113 4.24 -2.79 -0.80
CA VAL A 113 3.06 -2.14 -0.20
C VAL A 113 3.50 -1.32 1.02
N VAL A 114 4.33 -1.89 1.90
CA VAL A 114 4.87 -1.16 3.06
C VAL A 114 5.72 0.05 2.62
N GLN A 115 6.58 -0.10 1.61
CA GLN A 115 7.35 1.02 1.05
C GLN A 115 6.46 2.14 0.48
N THR A 116 5.34 1.75 -0.14
CA THR A 116 4.32 2.69 -0.63
C THR A 116 3.64 3.40 0.54
N LEU A 117 3.28 2.67 1.59
CA LEU A 117 2.70 3.25 2.80
C LEU A 117 3.65 4.24 3.50
N ILE A 118 4.97 3.94 3.53
CA ILE A 118 5.99 4.88 4.00
C ILE A 118 5.98 6.16 3.16
N ASN A 119 5.96 6.06 1.82
CA ASN A 119 5.88 7.26 0.96
C ASN A 119 4.63 8.09 1.26
N VAL A 120 3.47 7.43 1.36
CA VAL A 120 2.20 8.10 1.59
C VAL A 120 2.17 8.79 2.95
N SER A 121 2.63 8.11 4.00
CA SER A 121 2.70 8.69 5.34
C SER A 121 3.72 9.83 5.44
N MET A 122 4.82 9.79 4.69
CA MET A 122 5.73 10.93 4.56
C MET A 122 5.10 12.13 3.83
N ASP A 123 4.32 11.89 2.77
CA ASP A 123 3.59 12.96 2.09
C ASP A 123 2.55 13.61 3.00
N VAL A 124 1.91 12.81 3.86
CA VAL A 124 1.00 13.31 4.90
C VAL A 124 1.74 14.11 5.96
N LEU A 125 2.88 13.62 6.45
CA LEU A 125 3.71 14.31 7.43
C LEU A 125 4.23 15.66 6.90
N ALA A 126 4.54 15.73 5.60
CA ALA A 126 4.99 16.94 4.92
C ALA A 126 3.84 17.85 4.44
N ASP A 127 2.59 17.58 4.85
CA ASP A 127 1.38 18.32 4.47
C ASP A 127 1.15 18.42 2.95
N ARG A 128 1.69 17.45 2.19
CA ARG A 128 1.48 17.33 0.73
C ARG A 128 0.24 16.52 0.38
N ARG A 129 -0.30 15.78 1.35
CA ARG A 129 -1.49 14.94 1.19
C ARG A 129 -2.31 14.91 2.48
N PRO A 130 -3.65 15.03 2.42
CA PRO A 130 -4.49 14.90 3.61
C PRO A 130 -4.42 13.48 4.18
N GLY A 131 -4.34 13.38 5.50
CA GLY A 131 -4.27 12.11 6.23
C GLY A 131 -3.94 12.32 7.71
N GLN A 132 -3.74 11.23 8.45
CA GLN A 132 -3.32 11.30 9.85
C GLN A 132 -1.79 11.23 9.95
N GLN A 133 -1.17 12.19 10.66
CA GLN A 133 0.28 12.21 10.84
C GLN A 133 0.80 11.00 11.63
N SER A 134 -0.04 10.41 12.51
CA SER A 134 0.29 9.21 13.28
C SER A 134 0.67 8.00 12.42
N TRP A 135 0.18 7.93 11.17
CA TRP A 135 0.51 6.82 10.26
C TRP A 135 2.01 6.65 10.05
N PHE A 136 2.77 7.75 9.98
CA PHE A 136 4.21 7.68 9.80
C PHE A 136 4.87 7.04 11.02
N THR A 137 4.52 7.49 12.22
CA THR A 137 5.04 6.94 13.49
C THR A 137 4.73 5.45 13.61
N HIS A 138 3.48 5.03 13.39
CA HIS A 138 3.10 3.61 13.47
C HIS A 138 3.93 2.71 12.54
N VAL A 139 4.15 3.15 11.29
CA VAL A 139 4.90 2.36 10.32
C VAL A 139 6.39 2.35 10.64
N VAL A 140 6.94 3.48 11.08
CA VAL A 140 8.35 3.59 11.48
C VAL A 140 8.64 2.71 12.70
N ASP A 141 7.76 2.69 13.71
CA ASP A 141 7.94 1.86 14.90
C ASP A 141 8.10 0.37 14.55
N HIS A 142 7.31 -0.14 13.59
CA HIS A 142 7.45 -1.51 13.08
C HIS A 142 8.78 -1.73 12.35
N VAL A 143 9.21 -0.79 11.52
CA VAL A 143 10.48 -0.89 10.81
C VAL A 143 11.66 -0.84 11.78
N VAL A 144 11.61 0.01 12.81
CA VAL A 144 12.63 0.13 13.85
C VAL A 144 12.70 -1.15 14.69
N LYS A 145 11.56 -1.67 15.14
CA LYS A 145 11.45 -2.98 15.84
C LYS A 145 12.14 -4.11 15.09
N HIS A 146 12.08 -4.08 13.76
CA HIS A 146 12.63 -5.11 12.87
C HIS A 146 13.95 -4.72 12.17
N ALA A 147 14.58 -3.60 12.55
CA ALA A 147 15.72 -3.04 11.83
C ALA A 147 16.93 -4.00 11.74
N SER A 148 17.20 -4.77 12.80
CA SER A 148 18.29 -5.75 12.85
C SER A 148 18.09 -6.90 11.84
N ASP A 149 16.86 -7.38 11.68
CA ASP A 149 16.51 -8.42 10.71
C ASP A 149 16.46 -7.89 9.29
N LEU A 150 15.90 -6.70 9.08
CA LEU A 150 15.78 -6.07 7.76
C LEU A 150 17.14 -5.86 7.09
N ARG A 151 18.19 -5.56 7.85
CA ARG A 151 19.57 -5.39 7.32
C ARG A 151 20.12 -6.63 6.64
N LYS A 152 19.60 -7.81 6.96
CA LYS A 152 19.99 -9.08 6.33
C LYS A 152 19.50 -9.17 4.88
N TYR A 153 18.52 -8.35 4.49
CA TYR A 153 17.89 -8.38 3.18
C TYR A 153 18.15 -7.11 2.37
N THR A 154 18.33 -7.25 1.05
CA THR A 154 18.54 -6.12 0.14
C THR A 154 17.39 -5.11 0.17
N PHE A 155 16.13 -5.59 0.23
CA PHE A 155 14.97 -4.70 0.33
C PHE A 155 14.94 -3.97 1.67
N GLY A 156 15.28 -4.66 2.77
CA GLY A 156 15.28 -4.07 4.10
C GLY A 156 16.32 -2.97 4.23
N LYS A 157 17.52 -3.16 3.67
CA LYS A 157 18.54 -2.08 3.57
C LYS A 157 18.00 -0.83 2.87
N LYS A 158 17.25 -1.00 1.77
CA LYS A 158 16.64 0.14 1.04
C LYS A 158 15.59 0.87 1.87
N ILE A 159 14.75 0.13 2.60
CA ILE A 159 13.75 0.72 3.50
C ILE A 159 14.44 1.55 4.58
N LEU A 160 15.45 0.97 5.24
CA LEU A 160 16.17 1.63 6.33
C LEU A 160 16.95 2.86 5.85
N GLN A 161 17.64 2.76 4.71
CA GLN A 161 18.34 3.90 4.11
C GLN A 161 17.36 5.06 3.86
N LYS A 162 16.22 4.76 3.23
CA LYS A 162 15.21 5.78 2.92
C LYS A 162 14.68 6.47 4.17
N LEU A 163 14.39 5.73 5.24
CA LEU A 163 13.93 6.33 6.50
C LEU A 163 15.03 7.18 7.16
N SER A 164 16.29 6.76 7.07
CA SER A 164 17.42 7.56 7.57
C SER A 164 17.60 8.86 6.81
N GLU A 165 17.44 8.86 5.48
CA GLU A 165 17.43 10.09 4.66
C GLU A 165 16.28 11.04 5.05
N CYS A 166 15.26 10.54 5.73
CA CYS A 166 14.14 11.31 6.27
C CYS A 166 14.34 11.75 7.72
N GLY A 167 15.52 11.50 8.31
CA GLY A 167 15.85 11.85 9.69
C GLY A 167 15.41 10.84 10.74
N VAL A 168 15.00 9.62 10.35
CA VAL A 168 14.76 8.54 11.32
C VAL A 168 16.11 7.99 11.78
N GLU A 169 16.40 8.11 13.07
CA GLU A 169 17.59 7.54 13.68
C GLU A 169 17.37 6.06 14.01
N PHE A 170 18.39 5.25 13.72
CA PHE A 170 18.42 3.84 14.09
C PHE A 170 19.58 3.62 15.06
N GLU A 171 19.35 2.89 16.15
CA GLU A 171 20.39 2.59 17.17
C GLU A 171 21.58 1.77 16.63
N ILE A 172 21.51 1.31 15.38
CA ILE A 172 22.51 0.44 14.76
C ILE A 172 23.09 1.18 13.52
N PRO A 173 24.41 1.21 13.29
CA PRO A 173 25.02 1.90 12.14
C PRO A 173 24.57 1.31 10.81
N LEU A 174 24.03 2.10 9.88
CA LEU A 174 23.40 1.56 8.64
C LEU A 174 24.38 0.91 7.64
N PHE A 175 25.69 1.04 7.88
CA PHE A 175 26.77 0.42 7.12
C PHE A 175 27.98 0.18 8.02
#